data_AF-A0A3C0RCY6-F1
#
_entry.id   AF-A0A3C0RCY6-F1
#
_cell.length_a   1.000
_cell.length_b   1.000
_cell.length_c   1.000
_cell.angle_alpha   90.00
_cell.angle_beta   90.00
_cell.angle_gamma   90.00
#
_symmetry.space_group_name_H-M   'P 1'
#
loop_
_entity.id
_entity.type
_entity.pdbx_description
1 polymer ?
#
loop_
_entity_poly.entity_id
_entity_poly.type
_entity_poly.pdbx_seq_one_letter_code
_entity_poly.pdbx_strand_id
1 'polypeptide(L)'
;ETGLSVGFNLNYFFNAGDSASKATTRNSLAGLEFRYTSRKQTTIQASWSIYTNQEKYFINGATGFADFYERFWTLTAPSGDNNRFRELQYYRTYFRNTFAKNLGKQSFLGFALNYNRITNMRLSGDTTIKVNQILGANGSTVFGIGPVLLFAHRDNQFSPSGEAWYAAFNGLFYINALGGQYTFQQYNIDLRQYNLIKATKG
;
A
#
# COMPACT_ATOMS: atom_id res chain seq x y z
N GLU A 1 11.63 -23.90 -3.62
CA GLU A 1 10.35 -24.62 -3.45
C GLU A 1 9.30 -23.91 -4.29
N THR A 2 8.71 -24.61 -5.24
CA THR A 2 7.82 -24.04 -6.26
C THR A 2 6.38 -24.27 -5.80
N GLY A 3 5.61 -23.20 -5.60
CA GLY A 3 4.18 -23.28 -5.32
C GLY A 3 3.39 -22.76 -6.51
N LEU A 4 2.22 -23.35 -6.78
CA LEU A 4 1.28 -22.81 -7.76
C LEU A 4 0.33 -21.83 -7.06
N SER A 5 -0.13 -20.81 -7.78
CA SER A 5 -1.15 -19.90 -7.30
C SER A 5 -2.23 -19.69 -8.35
N VAL A 6 -3.47 -19.61 -7.91
CA VAL A 6 -4.62 -19.21 -8.72
C VAL A 6 -5.25 -17.98 -8.08
N GLY A 7 -5.81 -17.08 -8.88
CA GLY A 7 -6.42 -15.87 -8.38
C GLY A 7 -7.24 -15.18 -9.44
N PHE A 8 -7.93 -14.12 -9.04
CA PHE A 8 -8.57 -13.19 -9.96
C PHE A 8 -8.27 -11.76 -9.53
N ASN A 9 -8.28 -10.87 -10.51
CA ASN A 9 -8.17 -9.43 -10.29
C ASN A 9 -9.25 -8.75 -11.14
N LEU A 10 -10.10 -7.96 -10.49
CA LEU A 10 -11.17 -7.19 -11.10
C LEU A 10 -10.83 -5.71 -10.97
N ASN A 11 -10.83 -4.98 -12.07
CA ASN A 11 -10.64 -3.53 -12.11
C ASN A 11 -11.85 -2.87 -12.76
N TYR A 12 -12.51 -1.98 -12.02
CA TYR A 12 -13.64 -1.20 -12.48
C TYR A 12 -13.24 0.28 -12.62
N PHE A 13 -13.20 0.76 -13.86
CA PHE A 13 -12.92 2.15 -14.19
C PHE A 13 -14.21 2.94 -14.34
N PHE A 14 -14.29 4.10 -13.70
CA PHE A 14 -15.47 4.96 -13.75
C PHE A 14 -15.10 6.45 -13.66
N ASN A 15 -16.04 7.32 -13.97
CA ASN A 15 -15.86 8.77 -13.86
C ASN A 15 -16.96 9.34 -12.96
N ALA A 16 -16.59 10.04 -11.89
CA ALA A 16 -17.55 10.61 -10.94
C ALA A 16 -17.97 12.05 -11.30
N GLY A 17 -17.56 12.56 -12.47
CA GLY A 17 -17.98 13.84 -13.01
C GLY A 17 -19.45 13.82 -13.44
N ASP A 18 -20.13 14.95 -13.27
CA ASP A 18 -21.45 15.17 -13.86
C ASP A 18 -21.35 15.38 -15.38
N SER A 19 -22.49 15.45 -16.07
CA SER A 19 -22.52 15.61 -17.53
C SER A 19 -21.71 16.80 -18.05
N ALA A 20 -21.59 17.89 -17.27
CA ALA A 20 -20.86 19.09 -17.67
C ALA A 20 -19.34 19.00 -17.42
N SER A 21 -18.91 18.21 -16.44
CA SER A 21 -17.51 18.13 -16.00
C SER A 21 -16.86 16.76 -16.21
N LYS A 22 -17.57 15.83 -16.86
CA LYS A 22 -17.07 14.48 -17.17
C LYS A 22 -15.79 14.47 -17.99
N ALA A 23 -15.63 15.43 -18.91
CA ALA A 23 -14.45 15.55 -19.75
C ALA A 23 -13.21 16.05 -19.00
N THR A 24 -13.39 16.77 -17.88
CA THR A 24 -12.29 17.37 -17.11
C THR A 24 -12.03 16.65 -15.79
N THR A 25 -12.97 15.85 -15.30
CA THR A 25 -12.78 15.01 -14.10
C THR A 25 -12.01 13.76 -14.48
N ARG A 26 -10.89 13.46 -13.80
CA ARG A 26 -10.13 12.22 -14.05
C ARG A 26 -10.91 10.95 -13.71
N ASN A 27 -10.62 9.88 -14.44
CA ASN A 27 -11.17 8.56 -14.16
C ASN A 27 -10.66 8.00 -12.84
N SER A 28 -11.59 7.37 -12.13
CA SER A 28 -11.42 6.62 -10.91
C SER A 28 -11.27 5.13 -11.19
N LEU A 29 -10.71 4.40 -10.23
CA LEU A 29 -10.55 2.96 -10.25
C LEU A 29 -11.01 2.37 -8.92
N ALA A 30 -11.76 1.29 -8.98
CA ALA A 30 -11.96 0.36 -7.87
C ALA A 30 -11.47 -1.03 -8.27
N GLY A 31 -10.71 -1.67 -7.39
CA GLY A 31 -10.07 -2.96 -7.63
C GLY A 31 -10.46 -3.98 -6.57
N LEU A 32 -10.61 -5.23 -6.98
CA LEU A 32 -10.72 -6.39 -6.10
C LEU A 32 -9.74 -7.46 -6.57
N GLU A 33 -8.88 -7.91 -5.67
CA GLU A 33 -7.93 -8.98 -5.90
C GLU A 33 -8.16 -10.12 -4.92
N PHE A 34 -8.12 -11.34 -5.45
CA PHE A 34 -8.09 -12.57 -4.69
C PHE A 34 -6.97 -13.45 -5.22
N ARG A 35 -6.20 -14.08 -4.32
CA ARG A 35 -5.19 -15.08 -4.68
C ARG A 35 -5.17 -16.18 -3.64
N TYR A 36 -5.06 -17.42 -4.11
CA TYR A 36 -4.89 -18.62 -3.31
C TYR A 36 -3.73 -19.44 -3.83
N THR A 37 -2.91 -19.99 -2.94
CA THR A 37 -1.72 -20.78 -3.31
C THR A 37 -1.86 -22.25 -2.94
N SER A 38 -1.09 -23.12 -3.60
CA SER A 38 -0.99 -24.55 -3.25
C SER A 38 -0.44 -24.78 -1.83
N ARG A 39 0.13 -23.75 -1.21
CA ARG A 39 0.57 -23.72 0.20
C ARG A 39 -0.51 -23.22 1.16
N LYS A 40 -1.76 -23.13 0.70
CA LYS A 40 -2.94 -22.68 1.46
C LYS A 40 -2.87 -21.22 1.92
N GLN A 41 -2.06 -20.39 1.26
CA GLN A 41 -2.01 -18.96 1.55
C GLN A 41 -3.13 -18.26 0.79
N THR A 42 -3.83 -17.35 1.47
CA THR A 42 -4.90 -16.54 0.88
C THR A 42 -4.53 -15.07 0.95
N THR A 43 -4.74 -14.33 -0.14
CA THR A 43 -4.68 -12.87 -0.17
C THR A 43 -6.00 -12.33 -0.73
N ILE A 44 -6.62 -11.39 -0.03
CA ILE A 44 -7.81 -10.67 -0.48
C ILE A 44 -7.55 -9.18 -0.28
N GLN A 45 -7.74 -8.38 -1.33
CA GLN A 45 -7.52 -6.95 -1.26
C GLN A 45 -8.59 -6.22 -2.07
N ALA A 46 -9.22 -5.21 -1.46
CA ALA A 46 -9.96 -4.19 -2.18
C ALA A 46 -9.11 -2.91 -2.22
N SER A 47 -9.06 -2.24 -3.36
CA SER A 47 -8.36 -0.97 -3.55
C SER A 47 -9.24 0.04 -4.27
N TRP A 48 -8.96 1.32 -4.07
CA TRP A 48 -9.69 2.40 -4.73
C TRP A 48 -8.79 3.60 -4.92
N SER A 49 -9.00 4.30 -6.03
CA SER A 49 -8.46 5.63 -6.30
C SER A 49 -9.54 6.44 -6.98
N ILE A 50 -10.14 7.37 -6.25
CA ILE A 50 -11.38 8.04 -6.62
C ILE A 50 -11.14 9.54 -6.68
N TYR A 51 -11.38 10.12 -7.85
CA TYR A 51 -11.57 11.56 -8.02
C TYR A 51 -13.06 11.85 -8.03
N THR A 52 -13.54 12.67 -7.10
CA THR A 52 -14.93 13.10 -7.10
C THR A 52 -15.19 14.11 -8.22
N ASN A 53 -16.44 14.50 -8.44
CA ASN A 53 -16.83 15.53 -9.40
C ASN A 53 -15.90 16.76 -9.37
N GLN A 54 -15.41 17.19 -10.53
CA GLN A 54 -14.44 18.29 -10.71
C GLN A 54 -13.15 18.13 -9.89
N GLU A 55 -12.82 16.89 -9.54
CA GLU A 55 -11.70 16.54 -8.67
C GLU A 55 -11.72 17.26 -7.32
N LYS A 56 -12.89 17.62 -6.79
CA LYS A 56 -13.00 18.33 -5.50
C LYS A 56 -12.29 17.59 -4.36
N TYR A 57 -12.38 16.26 -4.38
CA TYR A 57 -11.71 15.37 -3.46
C TYR A 57 -11.03 14.24 -4.20
N PHE A 58 -9.93 13.78 -3.62
CA PHE A 58 -9.20 12.59 -3.97
C PHE A 58 -9.21 11.63 -2.79
N ILE A 59 -9.74 10.42 -3.02
CA ILE A 59 -9.83 9.35 -2.02
C ILE A 59 -9.07 8.15 -2.56
N ASN A 60 -7.99 7.76 -1.90
CA ASN A 60 -7.11 6.69 -2.38
C ASN A 60 -6.71 5.77 -1.24
N GLY A 61 -6.90 4.47 -1.42
CA GLY A 61 -6.69 3.53 -0.35
C GLY A 61 -6.79 2.08 -0.76
N ALA A 62 -6.60 1.22 0.24
CA ALA A 62 -6.85 -0.20 0.12
C ALA A 62 -7.09 -0.82 1.50
N THR A 63 -7.82 -1.92 1.50
CA THR A 63 -8.01 -2.78 2.66
C THR A 63 -7.78 -4.22 2.24
N GLY A 64 -7.32 -5.06 3.16
CA GLY A 64 -7.11 -6.44 2.81
C GLY A 64 -6.74 -7.34 3.97
N PHE A 65 -6.80 -8.63 3.67
CA PHE A 65 -6.34 -9.72 4.49
C PHE A 65 -5.30 -10.52 3.69
N ALA A 66 -4.23 -10.95 4.36
CA ALA A 66 -3.24 -11.81 3.77
C ALA A 66 -2.69 -12.80 4.79
N ASP A 67 -2.62 -14.06 4.38
CA ASP A 67 -1.81 -15.09 5.00
C ASP A 67 -0.42 -15.06 4.37
N PHE A 68 0.53 -14.49 5.11
CA PHE A 68 1.91 -14.28 4.65
C PHE A 68 2.81 -15.44 5.05
N TYR A 69 3.72 -15.74 4.14
CA TYR A 69 4.87 -16.60 4.37
C TYR A 69 6.09 -15.88 3.81
N GLU A 70 7.10 -15.74 4.64
CA GLU A 70 8.36 -15.11 4.26
C GLU A 70 9.53 -15.99 4.69
N ARG A 71 10.59 -15.95 3.90
CA ARG A 71 11.87 -16.52 4.27
C ARG A 71 12.65 -15.45 5.02
N PHE A 72 13.05 -15.77 6.24
CA PHE A 72 13.73 -14.86 7.14
C PHE A 72 15.15 -15.38 7.42
N TRP A 73 16.15 -14.53 7.22
CA TRP A 73 17.54 -14.83 7.57
C TRP A 73 17.93 -14.02 8.81
N THR A 74 18.30 -14.71 9.89
CA THR A 74 18.75 -14.06 11.13
C THR A 74 20.15 -13.47 10.96
N LEU A 75 20.41 -12.33 11.60
CA LEU A 75 21.72 -11.65 11.60
C LEU A 75 22.83 -12.42 12.34
N THR A 76 22.53 -13.54 13.00
CA THR A 76 23.41 -14.19 13.97
C THR A 76 24.18 -15.41 13.45
N ALA A 77 24.07 -15.79 12.18
CA ALA A 77 24.85 -16.90 11.61
C ALA A 77 25.62 -16.44 10.36
N PRO A 78 26.97 -16.64 10.31
CA PRO A 78 27.75 -16.33 9.13
C PRO A 78 27.54 -17.44 8.09
N SER A 79 26.57 -17.27 7.20
CA SER A 79 26.56 -17.98 5.91
C SER A 79 25.40 -17.48 5.06
N GLY A 80 25.73 -16.81 3.95
CA GLY A 80 24.81 -16.48 2.86
C GLY A 80 24.33 -17.71 2.06
N ASP A 81 24.13 -18.85 2.72
CA ASP A 81 23.53 -20.03 2.11
C ASP A 81 22.01 -19.84 2.04
N ASN A 82 21.47 -19.85 0.83
CA ASN A 82 20.06 -19.68 0.54
C ASN A 82 19.18 -20.73 1.21
N ASN A 83 19.74 -21.86 1.66
CA ASN A 83 19.00 -22.93 2.33
C ASN A 83 18.88 -22.74 3.86
N ARG A 84 19.58 -21.77 4.47
CA ARG A 84 19.56 -21.53 5.92
C ARG A 84 18.55 -20.47 6.35
N PHE A 85 17.39 -20.42 5.69
CA PHE A 85 16.29 -19.53 6.09
C PHE A 85 15.44 -20.14 7.21
N ARG A 86 14.78 -19.26 7.96
CA ARG A 86 13.67 -19.58 8.85
C ARG A 86 12.38 -19.18 8.14
N GLU A 87 11.33 -19.97 8.30
CA GLU A 87 10.01 -19.64 7.80
C GLU A 87 9.29 -18.75 8.80
N LEU A 88 8.81 -17.61 8.32
CA LEU A 88 7.97 -16.70 9.09
C LEU A 88 6.57 -16.72 8.48
N GLN A 89 5.59 -17.12 9.28
CA GLN A 89 4.18 -17.13 8.89
C GLN A 89 3.39 -16.16 9.77
N TYR A 90 2.48 -15.41 9.20
CA TYR A 90 1.61 -14.51 9.95
C TYR A 90 0.37 -14.12 9.16
N TYR A 91 -0.69 -13.73 9.88
CA TYR A 91 -1.87 -13.13 9.28
C TYR A 91 -1.77 -11.62 9.37
N ARG A 92 -2.05 -10.93 8.26
CA ARG A 92 -2.08 -9.48 8.19
C ARG A 92 -3.46 -9.00 7.77
N THR A 93 -4.06 -8.15 8.58
CA THR A 93 -5.21 -7.33 8.19
C THR A 93 -4.78 -5.88 8.18
N TYR A 94 -5.12 -5.15 7.13
CA TYR A 94 -4.73 -3.74 7.03
C TYR A 94 -5.80 -2.90 6.37
N PHE A 95 -5.79 -1.62 6.69
CA PHE A 95 -6.59 -0.59 6.04
C PHE A 95 -5.70 0.65 5.89
N ARG A 96 -5.61 1.20 4.69
CA ARG A 96 -4.91 2.46 4.43
C ARG A 96 -5.79 3.34 3.56
N ASN A 97 -5.93 4.61 3.90
CA ASN A 97 -6.74 5.53 3.12
C ASN A 97 -6.22 6.96 3.24
N THR A 98 -6.19 7.67 2.13
CA THR A 98 -5.90 9.09 2.02
C THR A 98 -7.16 9.81 1.59
N PHE A 99 -7.52 10.85 2.33
CA PHE A 99 -8.58 11.78 1.99
C PHE A 99 -7.95 13.15 1.77
N ALA A 100 -8.02 13.66 0.54
CA ALA A 100 -7.42 14.95 0.20
C ALA A 100 -8.41 15.82 -0.58
N LYS A 101 -8.44 17.12 -0.25
CA LYS A 101 -9.22 18.11 -0.96
C LYS A 101 -8.34 18.81 -1.98
N ASN A 102 -8.86 19.04 -3.17
CA ASN A 102 -8.17 19.82 -4.20
C ASN A 102 -8.21 21.31 -3.85
N LEU A 103 -7.04 21.93 -3.85
CA LEU A 103 -6.84 23.36 -3.60
C LEU A 103 -6.68 24.16 -4.90
N GLY A 104 -6.89 23.52 -6.05
CA GLY A 104 -6.62 24.06 -7.38
C GLY A 104 -5.22 23.70 -7.86
N LYS A 105 -4.95 23.95 -9.14
CA LYS A 105 -3.65 23.67 -9.79
C LYS A 105 -3.14 22.25 -9.49
N GLN A 106 -4.04 21.27 -9.50
CA GLN A 106 -3.75 19.85 -9.25
C GLN A 106 -3.00 19.58 -7.94
N SER A 107 -3.20 20.45 -6.94
CA SER A 107 -2.61 20.36 -5.61
C SER A 107 -3.68 19.90 -4.62
N PHE A 108 -3.37 18.92 -3.79
CA PHE A 108 -4.31 18.35 -2.83
C PHE A 108 -3.71 18.35 -1.43
N LEU A 109 -4.53 18.71 -0.46
CA LEU A 109 -4.18 18.71 0.96
C LEU A 109 -5.22 17.90 1.74
N GLY A 110 -4.76 17.10 2.68
CA GLY A 110 -5.67 16.39 3.58
C GLY A 110 -4.92 15.52 4.57
N PHE A 111 -5.46 14.33 4.84
CA PHE A 111 -4.93 13.41 5.83
C PHE A 111 -4.97 11.96 5.35
N ALA A 112 -4.13 11.12 5.96
CA ALA A 112 -4.10 9.69 5.78
C ALA A 112 -4.38 8.96 7.09
N LEU A 113 -4.97 7.77 6.95
CA LEU A 113 -5.15 6.77 7.98
C LEU A 113 -4.39 5.50 7.58
N ASN A 114 -3.74 4.86 8.54
CA ASN A 114 -3.07 3.57 8.36
C ASN A 114 -3.35 2.69 9.56
N TYR A 115 -4.02 1.57 9.35
CA TYR A 115 -4.20 0.53 10.33
C TYR A 115 -3.53 -0.74 9.81
N ASN A 116 -2.71 -1.38 10.64
CA ASN A 116 -2.05 -2.62 10.29
C ASN A 116 -2.01 -3.53 11.51
N ARG A 117 -2.55 -4.73 11.36
CA ARG A 117 -2.62 -5.75 12.40
C ARG A 117 -2.02 -7.05 11.90
N ILE A 118 -0.97 -7.48 12.56
CA ILE A 118 -0.28 -8.75 12.39
C ILE A 118 -0.66 -9.66 13.56
N THR A 119 -1.12 -10.87 13.27
CA THR A 119 -1.49 -11.88 14.26
C THR A 119 -0.95 -13.26 13.88
N ASN A 120 -1.00 -14.19 14.84
CA ASN A 120 -0.60 -15.59 14.65
C ASN A 120 0.81 -15.73 14.03
N MET A 121 1.75 -14.91 14.50
CA MET A 121 3.11 -14.94 13.98
C MET A 121 3.82 -16.21 14.47
N ARG A 122 4.41 -16.96 13.54
CA ARG A 122 5.09 -18.24 13.80
C ARG A 122 6.42 -18.25 13.06
N LEU A 123 7.50 -18.46 13.80
CA LEU A 123 8.84 -18.63 13.24
C LEU A 123 9.23 -20.12 13.35
N SER A 124 9.64 -20.75 12.26
CA SER A 124 10.04 -22.17 12.25
C SER A 124 11.40 -22.39 12.92
N GLY A 125 11.58 -23.51 13.62
CA GLY A 125 12.87 -23.95 14.16
C GLY A 125 13.08 -23.63 15.64
N ASP A 126 14.18 -24.13 16.20
CA ASP A 126 14.47 -24.01 17.63
C ASP A 126 14.68 -22.54 18.03
N THR A 127 13.88 -22.05 18.97
CA THR A 127 13.89 -20.65 19.42
C THR A 127 14.94 -20.41 20.50
N THR A 128 16.11 -21.05 20.36
CA THR A 128 17.26 -20.86 21.26
C THR A 128 17.72 -19.40 21.30
N ILE A 129 17.42 -18.65 20.24
CA ILE A 129 17.44 -17.18 20.23
C ILE A 129 16.15 -16.70 20.87
N LYS A 130 16.26 -15.79 21.85
CA LYS A 130 15.19 -15.05 22.54
C LYS A 130 14.33 -14.19 21.58
N VAL A 131 13.84 -14.75 20.48
CA VAL A 131 12.98 -14.09 19.48
C VAL A 131 11.72 -13.59 20.14
N ASN A 132 11.20 -14.31 21.14
CA ASN A 132 10.04 -13.90 21.94
C ASN A 132 10.28 -12.61 22.77
N GLN A 133 11.52 -12.13 22.88
CA GLN A 133 11.86 -10.85 23.53
C GLN A 133 11.89 -9.67 22.55
N ILE A 134 11.78 -9.93 21.25
CA ILE A 134 11.71 -8.86 20.24
C ILE A 134 10.31 -8.25 20.26
N LEU A 135 10.25 -6.92 20.27
CA LEU A 135 8.99 -6.19 20.22
C LEU A 135 8.23 -6.56 18.94
N GLY A 136 6.97 -6.97 19.08
CA GLY A 136 6.17 -7.44 17.95
C GLY A 136 6.33 -8.92 17.60
N ALA A 137 7.16 -9.68 18.34
CA ALA A 137 7.39 -11.13 18.11
C ALA A 137 6.13 -12.01 18.22
N ASN A 138 5.07 -11.51 18.86
CA ASN A 138 3.79 -12.21 18.97
C ASN A 138 2.69 -11.56 18.11
N GLY A 139 3.08 -10.73 17.14
CA GLY A 139 2.19 -9.89 16.36
C GLY A 139 2.24 -8.43 16.79
N SER A 140 1.58 -7.59 16.02
CA SER A 140 1.58 -6.15 16.20
C SER A 140 0.25 -5.55 15.75
N THR A 141 -0.21 -4.50 16.43
CA THR A 141 -1.25 -3.63 15.91
C THR A 141 -0.74 -2.20 15.96
N VAL A 142 -0.82 -1.51 14.84
CA VAL A 142 -0.43 -0.10 14.72
C VAL A 142 -1.54 0.68 14.04
N PHE A 143 -1.78 1.89 14.54
CA PHE A 143 -2.72 2.83 13.96
C PHE A 143 -2.05 4.19 13.81
N GLY A 144 -1.95 4.66 12.58
CA GLY A 144 -1.32 5.91 12.19
C GLY A 144 -2.33 6.86 11.55
N ILE A 145 -2.19 8.14 11.86
CA ILE A 145 -2.93 9.23 11.25
C ILE A 145 -1.99 10.40 10.99
N GLY A 146 -2.21 11.17 9.95
CA GLY A 146 -1.50 12.44 9.80
C GLY A 146 -1.66 13.11 8.43
N PRO A 147 -1.00 14.25 8.22
CA PRO A 147 -1.22 15.09 7.05
C PRO A 147 -0.66 14.48 5.76
N VAL A 148 -1.32 14.84 4.65
CA VAL A 148 -0.91 14.49 3.29
C VAL A 148 -0.94 15.73 2.41
N LEU A 149 0.13 15.91 1.63
CA LEU A 149 0.23 16.90 0.57
C LEU A 149 0.56 16.20 -0.74
N LEU A 150 -0.19 16.49 -1.81
CA LEU A 150 -0.04 15.87 -3.12
C LEU A 150 -0.03 16.93 -4.20
N PHE A 151 0.91 16.81 -5.13
CA PHE A 151 0.94 17.56 -6.38
C PHE A 151 0.87 16.54 -7.52
N ALA A 152 -0.26 16.52 -8.23
CA ALA A 152 -0.60 15.47 -9.18
C ALA A 152 -0.75 16.01 -10.60
N HIS A 153 0.36 16.45 -11.20
CA HIS A 153 0.41 17.05 -12.53
C HIS A 153 0.18 16.05 -13.68
N ARG A 154 0.05 14.76 -13.36
CA ARG A 154 -0.25 13.70 -14.32
C ARG A 154 -1.69 13.85 -14.84
N ASP A 155 -1.82 13.80 -16.16
CA ASP A 155 -3.09 13.73 -16.88
C ASP A 155 -3.89 12.45 -16.54
N ASN A 156 -3.18 11.33 -16.39
CA ASN A 156 -3.73 10.05 -15.98
C ASN A 156 -2.85 9.43 -14.89
N GLN A 157 -3.48 9.02 -13.78
CA GLN A 157 -2.76 8.47 -12.63
C GLN A 157 -2.16 7.07 -12.86
N PHE A 158 -2.69 6.32 -13.83
CA PHE A 158 -2.29 4.95 -14.14
C PHE A 158 -1.32 4.89 -15.30
N SER A 159 -1.53 5.73 -16.31
CA SER A 159 -0.72 5.76 -17.52
C SER A 159 -0.56 7.19 -18.03
N PRO A 160 0.36 7.98 -17.46
CA PRO A 160 0.62 9.35 -17.91
C PRO A 160 0.99 9.36 -19.39
N SER A 161 0.34 10.21 -20.19
CA SER A 161 0.55 10.20 -21.65
C SER A 161 1.65 11.14 -22.14
N GLY A 162 2.10 12.06 -21.29
CA GLY A 162 3.09 13.08 -21.64
C GLY A 162 4.05 13.38 -20.51
N GLU A 163 4.78 14.49 -20.69
CA GLU A 163 5.65 15.02 -19.64
C GLU A 163 4.81 15.42 -18.42
N ALA A 164 5.20 14.89 -17.27
CA ALA A 164 4.48 15.13 -16.04
C ALA A 164 5.40 14.92 -14.85
N TRP A 165 4.98 15.41 -13.71
CA TRP A 165 5.62 15.14 -12.45
C TRP A 165 4.57 14.86 -11.37
N TYR A 166 5.03 14.21 -10.31
CA TYR A 166 4.22 13.90 -9.16
C TYR A 166 5.08 14.07 -7.91
N ALA A 167 4.53 14.74 -6.92
CA ALA A 167 5.15 14.83 -5.61
C ALA A 167 4.12 14.53 -4.54
N ALA A 168 4.48 13.70 -3.57
CA ALA A 168 3.66 13.40 -2.43
C ALA A 168 4.48 13.42 -1.15
N PHE A 169 3.88 13.99 -0.11
CA PHE A 169 4.37 13.91 1.25
C PHE A 169 3.27 13.33 2.14
N ASN A 170 3.65 12.40 3.01
CA ASN A 170 2.79 11.85 4.05
C ASN A 170 3.57 11.73 5.36
N GLY A 171 3.11 12.44 6.40
CA GLY A 171 3.60 12.28 7.77
C GLY A 171 2.58 11.53 8.59
N LEU A 172 2.85 10.28 8.96
CA LEU A 172 1.98 9.47 9.82
C LEU A 172 2.51 9.45 11.25
N PHE A 173 1.64 9.76 12.19
CA PHE A 173 1.88 9.63 13.63
C PHE A 173 1.14 8.39 14.12
N TYR A 174 1.89 7.36 14.50
CA TYR A 174 1.34 6.14 15.07
C TYR A 174 1.12 6.32 16.56
N ILE A 175 -0.12 6.05 16.99
CA ILE A 175 -0.61 6.34 18.34
C ILE A 175 -1.29 5.11 18.94
N ASN A 176 -1.45 5.14 20.27
CA ASN A 176 -2.12 4.08 21.03
C ASN A 176 -3.66 4.22 20.95
N ALA A 177 -4.21 4.17 19.75
CA ALA A 177 -5.65 4.18 19.49
C ALA A 177 -6.05 2.98 18.62
N LEU A 178 -7.33 2.58 18.68
CA LEU A 178 -7.86 1.41 17.93
C LEU A 178 -7.04 0.11 18.12
N GLY A 179 -6.52 -0.09 19.33
CA GLY A 179 -5.67 -1.23 19.68
C GLY A 179 -4.21 -1.10 19.24
N GLY A 180 -3.77 0.08 18.81
CA GLY A 180 -2.37 0.39 18.54
C GLY A 180 -1.48 0.15 19.76
N GLN A 181 -0.39 -0.60 19.58
CA GLN A 181 0.53 -1.02 20.64
C GLN A 181 1.84 -0.23 20.64
N TYR A 182 2.13 0.49 19.55
CA TYR A 182 3.43 1.13 19.32
C TYR A 182 3.24 2.58 18.87
N THR A 183 4.08 3.46 19.40
CA THR A 183 4.12 4.88 19.03
C THR A 183 5.40 5.19 18.28
N PHE A 184 5.27 5.78 17.10
CA PHE A 184 6.38 6.20 16.26
C PHE A 184 5.87 7.14 15.16
N GLN A 185 6.80 7.73 14.41
CA GLN A 185 6.47 8.64 13.32
C GLN A 185 7.07 8.09 12.03
N GLN A 186 6.32 8.19 10.94
CA GLN A 186 6.77 7.76 9.61
C GLN A 186 6.54 8.86 8.61
N TYR A 187 7.61 9.33 7.98
CA TYR A 187 7.56 10.31 6.91
C TYR A 187 7.88 9.64 5.59
N ASN A 188 7.00 9.81 4.60
CA ASN A 188 7.19 9.29 3.24
C ASN A 188 7.17 10.45 2.26
N ILE A 189 8.18 10.49 1.39
CA ILE A 189 8.29 11.42 0.28
C ILE A 189 8.36 10.58 -0.99
N ASP A 190 7.51 10.86 -1.97
CA ASP A 190 7.48 10.20 -3.27
C ASP A 190 7.53 11.27 -4.35
N LEU A 191 8.62 11.26 -5.13
CA LEU A 191 8.86 12.20 -6.23
C LEU A 191 9.03 11.39 -7.51
N ARG A 192 8.27 11.74 -8.54
CA ARG A 192 8.31 11.06 -9.84
C ARG A 192 8.34 12.08 -10.96
N GLN A 193 9.22 11.84 -11.93
CA GLN A 193 9.30 12.59 -13.17
C GLN A 193 8.97 11.64 -14.33
N TYR A 194 8.12 12.08 -15.25
CA TYR A 194 7.73 11.35 -16.46
C TYR A 194 8.21 12.15 -17.65
N ASN A 195 9.03 11.52 -18.49
CA ASN A 195 9.58 12.13 -19.70
C ASN A 195 9.12 11.30 -20.90
N LEU A 196 8.53 11.96 -21.90
CA LEU A 196 8.10 11.31 -23.12
C LEU A 196 9.31 11.10 -24.03
N ILE A 197 9.68 9.84 -24.29
CA ILE A 197 10.73 9.52 -25.27
C ILE A 197 10.05 9.28 -26.61
N LYS A 198 10.25 10.19 -27.56
CA LYS A 198 9.78 10.02 -28.95
C LYS A 198 10.79 9.18 -29.70
N ALA A 199 10.34 8.13 -30.39
CA ALA A 199 11.17 7.43 -31.35
C ALA A 199 11.45 8.38 -32.53
N THR A 200 12.72 8.72 -32.76
CA THR A 200 13.14 9.38 -33.99
C THR A 200 12.91 8.39 -35.12
N LYS A 201 11.98 8.70 -36.04
CA LYS A 201 11.90 7.95 -37.30
C LYS A 201 13.20 8.25 -38.07
N GLY A 202 14.03 7.23 -38.23
CA GLY A 202 15.14 7.24 -39.18
C GLY A 202 14.64 7.12 -40.60
#